data_AF-A0A943B311-F1
#
_entry.id   AF-A0A943B311-F1
#
_cell.length_a   1.000
_cell.length_b   1.000
_cell.length_c   1.000
_cell.angle_alpha   90.00
_cell.angle_beta   90.00
_cell.angle_gamma   90.00
#
_symmetry.space_group_name_H-M   'P 1'
#
loop_
_entity.id
_entity.type
_entity.pdbx_description
1 polymer ?
#
loop_
_entity_poly.entity_id
_entity_poly.type
_entity_poly.pdbx_seq_one_letter_code
_entity_poly.pdbx_strand_id
1 'polypeptide(L)'
;MRSIAVLCLACLLGGCFTPAGNLTVQPLDEPEFRTMAAALRPQLTGHGLLTDDGAWYAPVLSLAGMGFGSTKHAGTVLLDRLSPAFRFPGLDTALLPESFRGMLTDGAQVTVTDHSFTILQGVDKLYVSLLALTDWNRDGRDDWLVLCRVEPQNQTDTRRDYYLLVDDPTAPILTPKVLAVRDCVNGRCRVVATADAPGLAPDSPAVELMQGQQNVTQPPTSAPAETKRGPAQTRLTR
;
A
#
# COMPACT_ATOMS: atom_id res chain seq x y z
N MET A 1 46.91 33.70 -13.99
CA MET A 1 46.16 32.63 -14.69
C MET A 1 46.79 31.24 -14.46
N ARG A 2 47.11 30.85 -13.22
CA ARG A 2 47.69 29.53 -12.89
C ARG A 2 46.94 28.77 -11.79
N SER A 3 45.96 29.42 -11.15
CA SER A 3 45.24 28.86 -10.00
C SER A 3 43.90 28.19 -10.36
N ILE A 4 43.44 28.31 -11.62
CA ILE A 4 42.16 27.72 -12.07
C ILE A 4 42.37 26.26 -12.53
N ALA A 5 43.56 25.90 -13.03
CA ALA A 5 43.84 24.55 -13.51
C ALA A 5 43.99 23.50 -12.38
N VAL A 6 44.26 23.93 -11.15
CA VAL A 6 44.44 23.01 -10.00
C VAL A 6 43.10 22.58 -9.41
N LEU A 7 42.05 23.41 -9.53
CA LEU A 7 40.73 23.09 -8.98
C LEU A 7 39.98 22.03 -9.80
N CYS A 8 40.19 21.99 -11.13
CA CYS A 8 39.59 20.95 -11.98
C CYS A 8 40.29 19.59 -11.86
N LEU A 9 41.57 19.56 -11.47
CA LEU A 9 42.33 18.31 -11.35
C LEU A 9 42.07 17.60 -10.00
N ALA A 10 41.66 18.33 -8.97
CA ALA A 10 41.25 17.75 -7.69
C ALA A 10 39.89 17.03 -7.76
N CYS A 11 38.98 17.45 -8.65
CA CYS A 11 37.71 16.76 -8.89
C CYS A 11 37.86 15.45 -9.69
N LEU A 12 38.98 15.23 -10.37
CA LEU A 12 39.21 14.04 -11.20
C LEU A 12 39.94 12.91 -10.45
N LEU A 13 40.55 13.20 -9.30
CA LEU A 13 41.30 12.22 -8.49
C LEU A 13 40.67 11.95 -7.12
N GLY A 14 39.70 12.77 -6.70
CA GLY A 14 38.77 12.41 -5.62
C GLY A 14 37.76 11.42 -6.16
N GLY A 15 38.18 10.15 -6.31
CA GLY A 15 37.29 9.05 -6.64
C GLY A 15 36.01 9.18 -5.82
N CYS A 16 34.91 9.46 -6.50
CA CYS A 16 33.58 9.39 -5.93
C CYS A 16 33.48 7.98 -5.36
N PHE A 17 33.57 7.84 -4.05
CA PHE A 17 33.20 6.60 -3.38
C PHE A 17 31.70 6.43 -3.58
N THR A 18 31.29 5.99 -4.76
CA THR A 18 30.08 5.19 -4.90
C THR A 18 30.44 3.89 -4.20
N PRO A 19 29.90 3.58 -3.01
CA PRO A 19 30.05 2.24 -2.47
C PRO A 19 29.65 1.27 -3.58
N ALA A 20 30.52 0.30 -3.86
CA ALA A 20 30.23 -0.74 -4.84
C ALA A 20 28.96 -1.48 -4.39
N GLY A 21 27.81 -1.16 -5.00
CA GLY A 21 26.53 -1.79 -4.73
C GLY A 21 25.37 -0.79 -4.56
N ASN A 22 24.36 -0.93 -5.43
CA ASN A 22 22.88 -0.92 -5.29
C ASN A 22 22.16 -0.30 -4.08
N LEU A 23 22.81 0.54 -3.28
CA LEU A 23 22.23 1.15 -2.08
C LEU A 23 21.56 2.50 -2.38
N THR A 24 21.24 2.78 -3.64
CA THR A 24 20.64 4.05 -4.03
C THR A 24 19.14 4.04 -3.74
N VAL A 25 18.76 4.78 -2.70
CA VAL A 25 17.37 5.08 -2.40
C VAL A 25 17.19 6.58 -2.48
N GLN A 26 16.24 7.02 -3.31
CA GLN A 26 15.86 8.41 -3.38
C GLN A 26 14.53 8.62 -2.65
N PRO A 27 14.53 9.05 -1.38
CA PRO A 27 13.32 9.41 -0.68
C PRO A 27 12.72 10.68 -1.27
N LEU A 28 11.41 10.65 -1.54
CA LEU A 28 10.60 11.81 -1.93
C LEU A 28 9.84 12.37 -0.72
N ASP A 29 9.46 11.50 0.21
CA ASP A 29 8.92 11.86 1.54
C ASP A 29 9.82 11.21 2.60
N GLU A 30 10.88 11.92 3.01
CA GLU A 30 11.90 11.38 3.90
C GLU A 30 11.35 10.95 5.28
N PRO A 31 10.46 11.71 5.96
CA PRO A 31 9.87 11.28 7.23
C PRO A 31 9.06 9.98 7.12
N GLU A 32 8.19 9.85 6.11
CA GLU A 32 7.41 8.62 5.92
C GLU A 32 8.29 7.47 5.42
N PHE A 33 9.30 7.75 4.59
CA PHE A 33 10.30 6.74 4.19
C PHE A 33 11.07 6.20 5.40
N ARG A 34 11.58 7.06 6.29
CA ARG A 34 12.27 6.62 7.54
C ARG A 34 11.37 5.73 8.39
N THR A 35 10.10 6.10 8.47
CA THR A 35 9.08 5.37 9.21
C THR A 35 8.82 3.98 8.61
N MET A 36 8.77 3.87 7.28
CA MET A 36 8.70 2.60 6.56
C MET A 36 9.99 1.79 6.73
N ALA A 37 11.15 2.44 6.56
CA ALA A 37 12.46 1.78 6.61
C ALA A 37 12.72 1.13 7.98
N ALA A 38 12.28 1.76 9.06
CA ALA A 38 12.30 1.17 10.39
C ALA A 38 11.40 -0.07 10.49
N ALA A 39 10.21 -0.04 9.88
CA ALA A 39 9.26 -1.15 9.89
C ALA A 39 9.69 -2.33 8.99
N LEU A 40 10.43 -2.06 7.93
CA LEU A 40 10.84 -3.01 6.88
C LEU A 40 12.35 -3.27 6.86
N ARG A 41 13.06 -3.02 7.98
CA ARG A 41 14.52 -3.12 8.01
C ARG A 41 15.06 -4.46 7.49
N PRO A 42 14.53 -5.63 7.88
CA PRO A 42 15.02 -6.91 7.36
C PRO A 42 14.86 -7.03 5.85
N GLN A 43 13.71 -6.61 5.30
CA GLN A 43 13.44 -6.66 3.86
C GLN A 43 14.38 -5.73 3.09
N LEU A 44 14.50 -4.47 3.52
CA LEU A 44 15.30 -3.49 2.80
C LEU A 44 16.80 -3.80 2.87
N THR A 45 17.31 -4.28 4.00
CA THR A 45 18.70 -4.76 4.10
C THR A 45 18.92 -6.01 3.24
N GLY A 46 17.98 -6.96 3.24
CA GLY A 46 18.05 -8.17 2.41
C GLY A 46 18.10 -7.89 0.90
N HIS A 47 17.44 -6.80 0.46
CA HIS A 47 17.51 -6.33 -0.93
C HIS A 47 18.74 -5.45 -1.23
N GLY A 48 19.51 -5.06 -0.21
CA GLY A 48 20.69 -4.20 -0.36
C GLY A 48 20.33 -2.72 -0.53
N LEU A 49 19.15 -2.31 -0.07
CA LEU A 49 18.66 -0.92 -0.11
C LEU A 49 19.05 -0.14 1.15
N LEU A 50 19.25 -0.85 2.27
CA LEU A 50 19.82 -0.31 3.49
C LEU A 50 21.12 -1.04 3.84
N THR A 51 22.04 -0.32 4.46
CA THR A 51 23.17 -0.90 5.18
C THR A 51 22.71 -1.63 6.44
N ASP A 52 23.58 -2.44 7.04
CA ASP A 52 23.27 -3.18 8.28
C ASP A 52 22.93 -2.25 9.45
N ASP A 53 23.52 -1.05 9.50
CA ASP A 53 23.22 -0.01 10.49
C ASP A 53 21.96 0.81 10.14
N GLY A 54 21.35 0.59 8.97
CA GLY A 54 20.08 1.17 8.56
C GLY A 54 20.21 2.50 7.81
N ALA A 55 21.41 2.83 7.33
CA ALA A 55 21.64 3.96 6.45
C ALA A 55 21.31 3.58 5.00
N TRP A 56 21.10 4.59 4.16
CA TRP A 56 20.97 4.45 2.70
C TRP A 56 21.77 5.54 2.03
N TYR A 57 22.06 5.35 0.74
CA TYR A 57 22.74 6.35 -0.05
C TYR A 57 21.73 6.99 -1.00
N ALA A 58 21.58 8.32 -0.92
CA ALA A 58 20.86 9.05 -1.96
C ALA A 58 21.81 9.32 -3.13
N PRO A 59 21.38 9.16 -4.39
CA PRO A 59 22.22 9.50 -5.53
C PRO A 59 22.60 10.99 -5.50
N VAL A 60 23.90 11.29 -5.53
CA VAL A 60 24.46 12.66 -5.50
C VAL A 60 23.98 13.51 -6.68
N LEU A 61 23.68 12.86 -7.81
CA LEU A 61 23.03 13.43 -8.98
C LEU A 61 21.78 12.62 -9.30
N SER A 62 20.67 12.92 -8.64
CA SER A 62 19.39 12.38 -9.08
C SER A 62 18.91 13.17 -10.30
N LEU A 63 18.82 12.50 -11.46
CA LEU A 63 18.14 13.07 -12.62
C LEU A 63 16.67 13.38 -12.30
N ALA A 64 15.99 12.54 -11.50
CA ALA A 64 14.64 12.82 -11.00
C ALA A 64 14.60 14.05 -10.06
N GLY A 65 15.61 14.24 -9.20
CA GLY A 65 15.76 15.42 -8.34
C GLY A 65 16.13 16.69 -9.11
N MET A 66 16.70 16.56 -10.30
CA MET A 66 16.93 17.64 -11.26
C MET A 66 15.72 17.86 -12.20
N GLY A 67 14.59 17.18 -11.98
CA GLY A 67 13.38 17.30 -12.81
C GLY A 67 13.42 16.53 -14.13
N PHE A 68 14.51 15.79 -14.38
CA PHE A 68 14.68 14.86 -15.50
C PHE A 68 14.37 13.43 -15.03
N GLY A 69 13.11 13.18 -14.66
CA GLY A 69 12.63 11.87 -14.20
C GLY A 69 11.12 11.89 -13.95
N SER A 70 10.47 10.73 -14.16
CA SER A 70 9.02 10.53 -14.29
C SER A 70 8.19 10.75 -13.02
N THR A 71 8.70 11.40 -11.97
CA THR A 71 8.00 11.48 -10.67
C THR A 71 7.11 12.71 -10.49
N LYS A 72 7.24 13.74 -11.33
CA LYS A 72 6.46 15.01 -11.23
C LYS A 72 4.93 14.82 -11.35
N HIS A 73 4.47 13.64 -11.74
CA HIS A 73 3.04 13.30 -11.81
C HIS A 73 2.74 11.95 -11.15
N ALA A 74 3.61 11.46 -10.27
CA ALA A 74 3.43 10.19 -9.60
C ALA A 74 2.10 10.13 -8.83
N GLY A 75 1.66 11.22 -8.19
CA GLY A 75 0.35 11.26 -7.53
C GLY A 75 -0.83 10.97 -8.48
N THR A 76 -0.78 11.49 -9.71
CA THR A 76 -1.80 11.20 -10.74
C THR A 76 -1.67 9.77 -11.27
N VAL A 77 -0.44 9.30 -11.53
CA VAL A 77 -0.19 7.92 -11.95
C VAL A 77 -0.71 6.92 -10.92
N LEU A 78 -0.44 7.15 -9.63
CA LEU A 78 -0.93 6.32 -8.54
C LEU A 78 -2.46 6.33 -8.49
N LEU A 79 -3.10 7.50 -8.59
CA LEU A 79 -4.57 7.59 -8.59
C LEU A 79 -5.19 6.83 -9.77
N ASP A 80 -4.63 7.01 -10.97
CA ASP A 80 -5.21 6.53 -12.21
C ASP A 80 -4.96 5.03 -12.45
N ARG A 81 -3.82 4.51 -11.96
CA ARG A 81 -3.30 3.19 -12.34
C ARG A 81 -3.03 2.24 -11.18
N LEU A 82 -2.83 2.71 -9.95
CA LEU A 82 -2.54 1.79 -8.84
C LEU A 82 -3.78 0.98 -8.48
N SER A 83 -3.66 -0.34 -8.57
CA SER A 83 -4.72 -1.27 -8.20
C SER A 83 -4.93 -1.27 -6.69
N PRO A 84 -6.19 -1.13 -6.21
CA PRO A 84 -6.51 -1.19 -4.79
C PRO A 84 -6.73 -2.63 -4.28
N ALA A 85 -6.59 -3.65 -5.13
CA ALA A 85 -6.98 -5.03 -4.83
C ALA A 85 -6.34 -5.59 -3.54
N PHE A 86 -5.13 -5.17 -3.20
CA PHE A 86 -4.42 -5.55 -1.97
C PHE A 86 -5.17 -5.20 -0.68
N ARG A 87 -6.13 -4.26 -0.74
CA ARG A 87 -6.96 -3.87 0.41
C ARG A 87 -8.08 -4.85 0.69
N PHE A 88 -8.42 -5.72 -0.26
CA PHE A 88 -9.58 -6.59 -0.25
C PHE A 88 -9.16 -8.06 -0.37
N PRO A 89 -8.41 -8.60 0.61
CA PRO A 89 -7.94 -9.98 0.55
C PRO A 89 -9.11 -10.96 0.47
N GLY A 90 -9.04 -11.91 -0.46
CA GLY A 90 -10.05 -12.95 -0.64
C GLY A 90 -11.23 -12.58 -1.54
N LEU A 91 -11.31 -11.35 -2.04
CA LEU A 91 -12.26 -10.99 -3.11
C LEU A 91 -11.67 -11.29 -4.48
N ASP A 92 -12.53 -11.73 -5.41
CA ASP A 92 -12.16 -11.89 -6.82
C ASP A 92 -11.77 -10.52 -7.39
N THR A 93 -10.54 -10.42 -7.90
CA THR A 93 -10.01 -9.20 -8.50
C THR A 93 -10.86 -8.70 -9.67
N ALA A 94 -11.60 -9.58 -10.36
CA ALA A 94 -12.50 -9.20 -11.44
C ALA A 94 -13.72 -8.38 -10.97
N LEU A 95 -14.04 -8.42 -9.67
CA LEU A 95 -15.13 -7.66 -9.07
C LEU A 95 -14.67 -6.32 -8.47
N LEU A 96 -13.35 -6.09 -8.44
CA LEU A 96 -12.75 -4.89 -7.86
C LEU A 96 -12.42 -3.88 -8.96
N PRO A 97 -12.48 -2.57 -8.67
CA PRO A 97 -12.00 -1.57 -9.60
C PRO A 97 -10.52 -1.76 -9.92
N GLU A 98 -10.14 -1.56 -11.19
CA GLU A 98 -8.76 -1.73 -11.63
C GLU A 98 -7.79 -0.72 -11.00
N SER A 99 -8.29 0.45 -10.58
CA SER A 99 -7.49 1.49 -9.93
C SER A 99 -8.26 2.28 -8.87
N PHE A 100 -7.55 3.08 -8.06
CA PHE A 100 -8.17 3.99 -7.10
C PHE A 100 -9.15 4.98 -7.76
N ARG A 101 -8.86 5.46 -8.98
CA ARG A 101 -9.81 6.28 -9.74
C ARG A 101 -11.12 5.55 -10.02
N GLY A 102 -11.04 4.25 -10.32
CA GLY A 102 -12.22 3.40 -10.52
C GLY A 102 -13.05 3.17 -9.25
N MET A 103 -12.49 3.41 -8.05
CA MET A 103 -13.22 3.28 -6.77
C MET A 103 -14.04 4.52 -6.38
N LEU A 104 -13.85 5.64 -7.07
CA LEU A 104 -14.48 6.91 -6.69
C LEU A 104 -16.00 6.83 -6.85
N THR A 105 -16.73 7.18 -5.79
CA THR A 105 -18.19 7.35 -5.83
C THR A 105 -18.57 8.79 -6.07
N ASP A 106 -19.84 9.00 -6.42
CA ASP A 106 -20.45 10.33 -6.42
C ASP A 106 -20.29 10.97 -5.04
N GLY A 107 -19.67 12.16 -5.00
CA GLY A 107 -19.37 12.89 -3.76
C GLY A 107 -17.98 12.65 -3.16
N ALA A 108 -17.14 11.81 -3.77
CA ALA A 108 -15.73 11.68 -3.37
C ALA A 108 -14.98 13.01 -3.53
N GLN A 109 -14.19 13.40 -2.53
CA GLN A 109 -13.28 14.54 -2.63
C GLN A 109 -11.86 14.03 -2.85
N VAL A 110 -11.21 14.51 -3.90
CA VAL A 110 -9.87 14.06 -4.28
C VAL A 110 -8.91 15.25 -4.34
N THR A 111 -7.80 15.13 -3.63
CA THR A 111 -6.68 16.09 -3.69
C THR A 111 -5.46 15.35 -4.21
N VAL A 112 -4.83 15.88 -5.26
CA VAL A 112 -3.64 15.28 -5.88
C VAL A 112 -2.46 16.25 -5.79
N THR A 113 -1.29 15.73 -5.45
CA THR A 113 0.00 16.44 -5.47
C THR A 113 0.94 15.75 -6.47
N ASP A 114 2.17 16.23 -6.60
CA ASP A 114 3.18 15.64 -7.49
C ASP A 114 3.46 14.17 -7.16
N HIS A 115 3.44 13.78 -5.88
CA HIS A 115 3.84 12.44 -5.42
C HIS A 115 2.76 11.68 -4.65
N SER A 116 1.63 12.31 -4.33
CA SER A 116 0.59 11.70 -3.53
C SER A 116 -0.82 12.08 -3.98
N PHE A 117 -1.80 11.34 -3.50
CA PHE A 117 -3.19 11.74 -3.55
C PHE A 117 -3.91 11.41 -2.24
N THR A 118 -4.99 12.12 -1.97
CA THR A 118 -5.91 11.86 -0.87
C THR A 118 -7.32 11.71 -1.43
N ILE A 119 -8.05 10.68 -0.98
CA ILE A 119 -9.49 10.51 -1.24
C ILE A 119 -10.22 10.60 0.10
N LEU A 120 -11.23 11.46 0.17
CA LEU A 120 -12.22 11.47 1.24
C LEU A 120 -13.53 10.96 0.66
N GLN A 121 -13.99 9.80 1.13
CA GLN A 121 -15.22 9.19 0.65
C GLN A 121 -15.87 8.36 1.76
N GLY A 122 -17.15 8.60 2.02
CA GLY A 122 -17.87 7.94 3.10
C GLY A 122 -17.24 8.25 4.46
N VAL A 123 -16.88 7.20 5.20
CA VAL A 123 -16.27 7.29 6.54
C VAL A 123 -14.76 7.12 6.53
N ASP A 124 -14.15 6.95 5.36
CA ASP A 124 -12.72 6.69 5.23
C ASP A 124 -12.00 7.86 4.55
N LYS A 125 -10.78 8.09 5.02
CA LYS A 125 -9.77 8.91 4.36
C LYS A 125 -8.65 7.99 3.89
N LEU A 126 -8.36 8.04 2.60
CA LEU A 126 -7.27 7.31 1.96
C LEU A 126 -6.18 8.30 1.60
N TYR A 127 -4.95 8.03 2.02
CA TYR A 127 -3.77 8.78 1.62
C TYR A 127 -2.78 7.83 0.95
N VAL A 128 -2.42 8.09 -0.29
CA VAL A 128 -1.45 7.27 -1.03
C VAL A 128 -0.30 8.15 -1.51
N SER A 129 0.94 7.73 -1.25
CA SER A 129 2.14 8.51 -1.55
C SER A 129 3.28 7.65 -2.05
N LEU A 130 3.97 8.13 -3.09
CA LEU A 130 5.28 7.61 -3.50
C LEU A 130 6.32 8.06 -2.47
N LEU A 131 6.86 7.11 -1.71
CA LEU A 131 7.83 7.38 -0.65
C LEU A 131 9.26 7.48 -1.17
N ALA A 132 9.66 6.56 -2.05
CA ALA A 132 11.00 6.51 -2.58
C ALA A 132 11.09 5.82 -3.94
N LEU A 133 12.13 6.19 -4.69
CA LEU A 133 12.62 5.42 -5.84
C LEU A 133 13.78 4.53 -5.40
N THR A 134 13.79 3.31 -5.90
CA THR A 134 14.80 2.28 -5.60
C THR A 134 15.10 1.45 -6.85
N ASP A 135 16.11 0.60 -6.80
CA ASP A 135 16.31 -0.49 -7.77
C ASP A 135 16.18 -1.83 -7.01
N TRP A 136 14.95 -2.17 -6.66
CA TRP A 136 14.62 -3.29 -5.75
C TRP A 136 15.03 -4.63 -6.35
N ASN A 137 14.82 -4.80 -7.65
CA ASN A 137 15.09 -6.05 -8.38
C ASN A 137 16.47 -6.08 -9.06
N ARG A 138 17.21 -4.95 -9.09
CA ARG A 138 18.56 -4.79 -9.69
C ARG A 138 18.58 -4.85 -11.21
N ASP A 139 17.50 -4.41 -11.85
CA ASP A 139 17.42 -4.32 -13.31
C ASP A 139 17.88 -2.95 -13.85
N GLY A 140 18.21 -2.01 -12.96
CA GLY A 140 18.67 -0.66 -13.28
C GLY A 140 17.53 0.31 -13.63
N ARG A 141 16.28 -0.05 -13.37
CA ARG A 141 15.10 0.82 -13.49
C ARG A 141 14.61 1.23 -12.10
N ASP A 142 13.89 2.35 -12.07
CA ASP A 142 13.30 2.85 -10.83
C ASP A 142 12.06 2.02 -10.46
N ASP A 143 12.17 1.28 -9.37
CA ASP A 143 11.07 0.68 -8.63
C ASP A 143 10.51 1.66 -7.60
N TRP A 144 9.21 1.61 -7.36
CA TRP A 144 8.50 2.56 -6.50
C TRP A 144 8.14 1.91 -5.16
N LEU A 145 8.57 2.55 -4.07
CA LEU A 145 8.07 2.26 -2.73
C LEU A 145 6.91 3.19 -2.40
N VAL A 146 5.74 2.63 -2.14
CA VAL A 146 4.48 3.38 -1.99
C VAL A 146 3.87 3.10 -0.63
N LEU A 147 3.35 4.15 0.01
CA LEU A 147 2.48 4.05 1.18
C LEU A 147 1.04 4.19 0.72
N CYS A 148 0.16 3.29 1.15
CA CYS A 148 -1.28 3.48 1.16
C CYS A 148 -1.77 3.46 2.61
N ARG A 149 -2.28 4.58 3.11
CA ARG A 149 -2.78 4.78 4.47
C ARG A 149 -4.30 4.91 4.47
N VAL A 150 -4.97 4.15 5.33
CA VAL A 150 -6.41 4.19 5.55
C VAL A 150 -6.67 4.72 6.96
N GLU A 151 -7.43 5.82 7.06
CA GLU A 151 -7.81 6.50 8.30
C GLU A 151 -9.34 6.56 8.38
N PRO A 152 -9.99 5.93 9.37
CA PRO A 152 -11.42 6.13 9.60
C PRO A 152 -11.67 7.56 10.11
N GLN A 153 -12.51 8.34 9.45
CA GLN A 153 -12.78 9.74 9.78
C GLN A 153 -13.30 9.93 11.21
N ASN A 154 -14.05 8.95 11.73
CA ASN A 154 -14.66 9.03 13.06
C ASN A 154 -13.79 8.44 14.18
N GLN A 155 -12.60 7.91 13.85
CA GLN A 155 -11.66 7.37 14.84
C GLN A 155 -10.34 8.12 14.74
N THR A 156 -10.22 9.17 15.54
CA THR A 156 -8.95 9.85 15.69
C THR A 156 -7.95 8.87 16.31
N ASP A 157 -6.79 8.71 15.67
CA ASP A 157 -5.68 7.85 16.12
C ASP A 157 -5.80 6.35 15.80
N THR A 158 -6.62 5.99 14.82
CA THR A 158 -6.57 4.65 14.18
C THR A 158 -6.21 4.78 12.72
N ARG A 159 -5.22 4.01 12.26
CA ARG A 159 -4.87 3.91 10.84
C ARG A 159 -4.24 2.58 10.48
N ARG A 160 -4.40 2.18 9.22
CA ARG A 160 -3.69 1.05 8.62
C ARG A 160 -2.81 1.55 7.47
N ASP A 161 -1.53 1.23 7.55
CA ASP A 161 -0.54 1.53 6.52
C ASP A 161 -0.22 0.24 5.75
N TYR A 162 -0.36 0.29 4.43
CA TYR A 162 0.13 -0.72 3.49
C TYR A 162 1.42 -0.18 2.87
N TYR A 163 2.51 -0.90 3.04
CA TYR A 163 3.77 -0.65 2.36
C TYR A 163 3.85 -1.53 1.13
N LEU A 164 4.01 -0.89 -0.02
CA LEU A 164 3.84 -1.50 -1.33
C LEU A 164 5.11 -1.33 -2.16
N LEU A 165 5.40 -2.33 -2.98
CA LEU A 165 6.39 -2.27 -4.05
C LEU A 165 5.67 -2.31 -5.39
N VAL A 166 6.00 -1.36 -6.27
CA VAL A 166 5.67 -1.41 -7.69
C VAL A 166 6.98 -1.54 -8.46
N ASP A 167 7.19 -2.69 -9.08
CA ASP A 167 8.42 -3.05 -9.81
C ASP A 167 8.35 -2.77 -11.31
N ASP A 168 7.19 -2.31 -11.80
CA ASP A 168 7.05 -1.74 -13.14
C ASP A 168 6.11 -0.53 -13.09
N PRO A 169 6.64 0.68 -12.80
CA PRO A 169 5.82 1.90 -12.80
C PRO A 169 5.39 2.34 -14.21
N THR A 170 5.83 1.66 -15.27
CA THR A 170 5.45 1.96 -16.65
C THR A 170 4.21 1.19 -17.10
N ALA A 171 3.79 0.18 -16.33
CA ALA A 171 2.60 -0.61 -16.61
C ALA A 171 1.33 0.25 -16.70
N PRO A 172 0.35 -0.14 -17.54
CA PRO A 172 -0.91 0.59 -17.68
C PRO A 172 -1.74 0.54 -16.39
N ILE A 173 -1.68 -0.57 -15.66
CA ILE A 173 -2.25 -0.76 -14.32
C ILE A 173 -1.12 -1.27 -13.43
N LEU A 174 -0.90 -0.60 -12.31
CA LEU A 174 0.16 -0.94 -11.36
C LEU A 174 -0.42 -1.94 -10.36
N THR A 175 0.07 -3.19 -10.40
CA THR A 175 -0.31 -4.23 -9.44
C THR A 175 0.79 -4.33 -8.38
N PRO A 176 0.59 -3.77 -7.17
CA PRO A 176 1.65 -3.72 -6.18
C PRO A 176 1.84 -5.07 -5.48
N LYS A 177 3.08 -5.33 -5.05
CA LYS A 177 3.40 -6.35 -4.05
C LYS A 177 3.30 -5.73 -2.66
N VAL A 178 2.59 -6.39 -1.74
CA VAL A 178 2.50 -5.93 -0.34
C VAL A 178 3.77 -6.35 0.40
N LEU A 179 4.59 -5.38 0.80
CA LEU A 179 5.80 -5.61 1.58
C LEU A 179 5.46 -5.80 3.06
N ALA A 180 4.57 -4.97 3.59
CA ALA A 180 4.03 -5.12 4.94
C ALA A 180 2.72 -4.36 5.13
N VAL A 181 2.01 -4.76 6.19
CA VAL A 181 0.85 -4.05 6.72
C VAL A 181 1.16 -3.64 8.15
N ARG A 182 0.92 -2.38 8.49
CA ARG A 182 1.16 -1.83 9.82
C ARG A 182 -0.09 -1.15 10.36
N ASP A 183 -0.58 -1.64 11.48
CA ASP A 183 -1.73 -1.06 12.18
C ASP A 183 -1.25 -0.13 13.30
N CYS A 184 -1.81 1.07 13.34
CA CYS A 184 -1.63 2.03 14.41
C CYS A 184 -2.97 2.26 15.11
N VAL A 185 -3.00 2.04 16.43
CA VAL A 185 -4.19 2.26 17.26
C VAL A 185 -3.75 3.02 18.52
N ASN A 186 -4.37 4.17 18.77
CA ASN A 186 -4.07 5.04 19.91
C ASN A 186 -2.55 5.34 20.03
N GLY A 187 -1.94 5.74 18.91
CA GLY A 187 -0.51 6.09 18.82
C GLY A 187 0.44 4.90 18.83
N ARG A 188 -0.05 3.67 18.97
CA ARG A 188 0.78 2.45 19.00
C ARG A 188 0.72 1.74 17.66
N CYS A 189 1.84 1.72 16.95
CA CYS A 189 1.98 1.08 15.65
C CYS A 189 2.66 -0.29 15.77
N ARG A 190 2.14 -1.30 15.07
CA ARG A 190 2.75 -2.63 14.95
C ARG A 190 2.64 -3.15 13.52
N VAL A 191 3.69 -3.81 13.03
CA VAL A 191 3.61 -4.58 11.79
C VAL A 191 2.77 -5.82 12.06
N VAL A 192 1.70 -6.01 11.31
CA VAL A 192 0.75 -7.13 11.46
C VAL A 192 0.95 -8.20 10.39
N ALA A 193 1.58 -7.86 9.27
CA ALA A 193 1.95 -8.79 8.22
C ALA A 193 3.16 -8.27 7.43
N THR A 194 4.00 -9.17 6.91
CA THR A 194 5.16 -8.88 6.03
C THR A 194 5.17 -9.86 4.87
N ALA A 195 5.71 -9.51 3.69
CA ALA A 195 5.74 -10.39 2.52
C ALA A 195 6.22 -11.83 2.83
N ASP A 196 7.13 -11.98 3.79
CA ASP A 196 7.69 -13.27 4.23
C ASP A 196 6.80 -14.05 5.23
N ALA A 197 5.67 -13.46 5.67
CA ALA A 197 4.77 -14.05 6.66
C ALA A 197 3.78 -15.01 5.99
N PRO A 198 3.57 -16.23 6.54
CA PRO A 198 2.52 -17.13 6.09
C PRO A 198 1.15 -16.45 6.23
N GLY A 199 0.37 -16.35 5.15
CA GLY A 199 -0.99 -15.79 5.18
C GLY A 199 -1.19 -14.41 4.55
N LEU A 200 -0.17 -13.82 3.90
CA LEU A 200 -0.38 -12.72 2.93
C LEU A 200 -0.77 -13.22 1.53
N ALA A 201 -0.76 -14.54 1.32
CA ALA A 201 -1.57 -15.18 0.29
C ALA A 201 -3.06 -14.94 0.61
N PRO A 202 -3.94 -14.84 -0.40
CA PRO A 202 -5.34 -14.36 -0.29
C PRO A 202 -6.28 -15.10 0.70
N ASP A 203 -5.78 -16.04 1.49
CA ASP A 203 -6.54 -16.85 2.44
C ASP A 203 -6.40 -16.39 3.90
N SER A 204 -6.35 -15.08 4.14
CA SER A 204 -6.55 -14.53 5.49
C SER A 204 -7.55 -13.38 5.44
N PRO A 205 -8.81 -13.61 5.88
CA PRO A 205 -9.79 -12.54 5.97
C PRO A 205 -9.34 -11.58 7.08
N ALA A 206 -8.65 -10.50 6.68
CA ALA A 206 -8.66 -9.31 7.49
C ALA A 206 -10.11 -8.84 7.52
N VAL A 207 -10.73 -8.92 8.68
CA VAL A 207 -12.08 -8.43 8.95
C VAL A 207 -12.11 -6.94 8.62
N GLU A 208 -12.46 -6.61 7.38
CA GLU A 208 -13.00 -5.31 7.03
C GLU A 208 -14.42 -5.33 7.60
N LEU A 209 -14.57 -4.70 8.76
CA LEU A 209 -15.86 -4.46 9.38
C LEU A 209 -16.64 -3.59 8.39
N MET A 210 -17.42 -4.22 7.50
CA MET A 210 -18.46 -3.55 6.73
C MET A 210 -19.53 -3.04 7.72
N GLN A 211 -19.24 -1.95 8.43
CA GLN A 211 -20.25 -1.22 9.18
C GLN A 211 -21.01 -0.36 8.20
N GLY A 212 -22.11 -0.91 7.69
CA GLY A 212 -22.99 -0.21 6.76
C GLY A 212 -24.22 -0.97 6.28
N GLN A 213 -24.33 -2.28 6.49
CA GLN A 213 -25.62 -2.97 6.30
C GLN A 213 -26.36 -3.03 7.63
N GLN A 214 -27.35 -2.15 7.77
CA GLN A 214 -28.43 -2.41 8.72
C GLN A 214 -28.95 -3.82 8.45
N ASN A 215 -28.92 -4.68 9.46
CA ASN A 215 -29.66 -5.93 9.47
C ASN A 215 -31.13 -5.55 9.30
N VAL A 216 -31.65 -5.61 8.06
CA VAL A 216 -33.08 -5.57 7.84
C VAL A 216 -33.60 -6.89 8.37
N THR A 217 -34.03 -6.89 9.62
CA THR A 217 -34.78 -7.99 10.22
C THR A 217 -35.99 -8.25 9.32
N GLN A 218 -35.96 -9.36 8.58
CA GLN A 218 -37.18 -9.85 7.94
C GLN A 218 -38.22 -10.07 9.04
N PRO A 219 -39.46 -9.58 8.87
CA PRO A 219 -40.53 -9.84 9.83
C PRO A 219 -40.75 -11.36 9.93
N PRO A 220 -41.14 -11.87 11.11
CA PRO A 220 -41.32 -13.31 11.30
C PRO A 220 -42.36 -13.81 10.29
N THR A 221 -41.94 -14.73 9.44
CA THR A 221 -42.87 -15.49 8.61
C THR A 221 -43.74 -16.30 9.56
N SER A 222 -45.01 -15.94 9.61
CA SER A 222 -46.07 -16.69 10.26
C SER A 222 -46.09 -18.12 9.71
N ALA A 223 -45.63 -19.06 10.52
CA ALA A 223 -45.81 -20.48 10.24
C ALA A 223 -47.32 -20.80 10.22
N PRO A 224 -47.84 -21.48 9.19
CA PRO A 224 -49.18 -22.04 9.26
C PRO A 224 -49.23 -23.16 10.30
N ALA A 225 -50.24 -23.10 11.16
CA ALA A 225 -50.48 -24.06 12.24
C ALA A 225 -50.64 -25.49 11.71
N GLU A 226 -49.71 -26.38 12.06
CA GLU A 226 -49.91 -27.82 11.88
C GLU A 226 -50.78 -28.34 13.03
N THR A 227 -52.06 -28.48 12.72
CA THR A 227 -53.06 -29.07 13.60
C THR A 227 -52.75 -30.56 13.78
N LYS A 228 -52.27 -30.95 14.96
CA LYS A 228 -52.33 -32.35 15.42
C LYS A 228 -53.79 -32.81 15.39
N ARG A 229 -54.12 -33.69 14.44
CA ARG A 229 -55.36 -34.46 14.44
C ARG A 229 -55.03 -35.91 14.09
N GLY A 230 -54.87 -36.74 15.13
CA GLY A 230 -54.92 -38.20 14.95
C GLY A 230 -56.30 -38.63 14.44
N PRO A 231 -56.42 -39.80 13.81
CA PRO A 231 -57.23 -40.81 14.50
C PRO A 231 -56.83 -42.28 14.28
N ALA A 232 -57.29 -43.06 15.27
CA ALA A 232 -57.89 -44.39 15.17
C ALA A 232 -57.05 -45.58 14.68
N GLN A 233 -56.59 -46.37 15.67
CA GLN A 233 -56.33 -47.79 15.51
C GLN A 233 -57.64 -48.53 15.17
N THR A 234 -57.66 -49.24 14.05
CA THR A 234 -58.70 -50.22 13.71
C THR A 234 -58.40 -51.53 14.45
N ARG A 235 -59.26 -51.88 15.41
CA ARG A 235 -59.28 -53.19 16.06
C ARG A 235 -60.15 -54.13 15.21
N LEU A 236 -59.53 -55.12 14.57
CA LEU A 236 -60.21 -56.24 13.94
C LEU A 236 -60.82 -57.15 15.01
N THR A 237 -62.08 -57.52 14.81
CA THR A 237 -62.84 -58.50 15.58
C THR A 237 -62.38 -59.92 15.28
N ARG A 238 -62.32 -60.73 16.33
CA ARG A 238 -62.89 -62.08 16.34
C ARG A 238 -63.57 -62.31 17.68
#